data_AF-F3CDE0-F1
#
_entry.id   AF-F3CDE0-F1
#
_cell.length_a   1.000
_cell.length_b   1.000
_cell.length_c   1.000
_cell.angle_alpha   90.00
_cell.angle_beta   90.00
_cell.angle_gamma   90.00
#
_symmetry.space_group_name_H-M   'P 1'
#
loop_
_entity.id
_entity.type
_entity.pdbx_description
1 polymer ?
#
loop_
_entity_poly.entity_id
_entity_poly.type
_entity_poly.pdbx_seq_one_letter_code
_entity_poly.pdbx_strand_id
1 'polypeptide(L)'
;NRRAQPNLGELLDLVALGSVADVVPLDANNRILVHQGLMRIRAGRARPGLRAILEVARREPSRITSTDLGFILGPRLNAAGRLDDMSLGIECLLCDDPTLAREMAVQLDELNQDRKSIEQGMQREALAQLKDLPLESMPFGLCLFDAEWHQGVIGILASRLKERYHRPTIAFASAGEGVLKGSARSVPGFHIRDALDAVAASHPHLISKFGGHAMAAGLSLPEENFPAFAEAFDLEVRRQLDEQDLTGRLLSDGSLAVEEFHLELARALRNAG
;
A
#
# COMPACT_ATOMS: atom_id res chain seq x y z
N ASN A 1 -32.01 9.43 -30.22
CA ASN A 1 -30.59 9.10 -29.99
C ASN A 1 -30.34 7.61 -30.13
N ARG A 2 -29.91 7.13 -31.31
CA ARG A 2 -29.46 5.74 -31.56
C ARG A 2 -27.93 5.68 -31.55
N ARG A 3 -27.29 5.97 -30.42
CA ARG A 3 -25.87 5.61 -30.26
C ARG A 3 -25.81 4.12 -29.92
N ALA A 4 -24.94 3.38 -30.59
CA ALA A 4 -24.62 2.01 -30.20
C ALA A 4 -24.17 2.01 -28.74
N GLN A 5 -24.63 1.04 -27.95
CA GLN A 5 -24.22 0.95 -26.55
C GLN A 5 -22.71 0.69 -26.48
N PRO A 6 -21.97 1.40 -25.60
CA PRO A 6 -20.54 1.20 -25.46
C PRO A 6 -20.26 -0.22 -24.96
N ASN A 7 -19.28 -0.88 -25.56
CA ASN A 7 -18.81 -2.18 -25.08
C ASN A 7 -17.86 -1.98 -23.89
N LEU A 8 -18.40 -2.06 -22.68
CA LEU A 8 -17.61 -1.90 -21.45
C LEU A 8 -16.54 -2.99 -21.27
N GLY A 9 -16.63 -4.11 -22.01
CA GLY A 9 -15.57 -5.11 -22.08
C GLY A 9 -14.23 -4.55 -22.61
N GLU A 10 -14.25 -3.38 -23.22
CA GLU A 10 -13.04 -2.68 -23.68
C GLU A 10 -12.21 -2.06 -22.58
N LEU A 11 -12.79 -1.87 -21.39
CA LEU A 11 -12.15 -1.24 -20.23
C LEU A 11 -11.70 -2.26 -19.17
N LEU A 12 -11.84 -3.56 -19.43
CA LEU A 12 -11.57 -4.61 -18.45
C LEU A 12 -10.10 -4.68 -18.02
N ASP A 13 -9.18 -4.20 -18.85
CA ASP A 13 -7.77 -4.06 -18.48
C ASP A 13 -7.56 -3.00 -17.39
N LEU A 14 -8.26 -1.86 -17.47
CA LEU A 14 -8.29 -0.84 -16.41
C LEU A 14 -9.01 -1.34 -15.15
N VAL A 15 -10.12 -2.06 -15.31
CA VAL A 15 -10.85 -2.66 -14.18
C VAL A 15 -9.96 -3.67 -13.45
N ALA A 16 -9.25 -4.53 -14.19
CA ALA A 16 -8.33 -5.49 -13.59
C ALA A 16 -7.19 -4.80 -12.85
N LEU A 17 -6.56 -3.79 -13.46
CA LEU A 17 -5.51 -3.01 -12.82
C LEU A 17 -6.01 -2.35 -11.53
N GLY A 18 -7.14 -1.64 -11.59
CA GLY A 18 -7.70 -0.95 -10.43
C GLY A 18 -8.07 -1.90 -9.29
N SER A 19 -8.78 -2.99 -9.61
CA SER A 19 -9.21 -3.98 -8.60
C SER A 19 -8.02 -4.61 -7.89
N VAL A 20 -6.95 -4.94 -8.62
CA VAL A 20 -5.76 -5.57 -8.05
C VAL A 20 -4.88 -4.55 -7.32
N ALA A 21 -4.71 -3.34 -7.85
CA ALA A 21 -3.91 -2.28 -7.23
C ALA A 21 -4.53 -1.78 -5.91
N ASP A 22 -5.86 -1.84 -5.78
CA ASP A 22 -6.59 -1.49 -4.56
C ASP A 22 -6.80 -2.69 -3.61
N VAL A 23 -6.20 -3.84 -3.91
CA VAL A 23 -6.24 -5.05 -3.06
C VAL A 23 -7.68 -5.47 -2.74
N VAL A 24 -8.59 -5.31 -3.70
CA VAL A 24 -10.00 -5.70 -3.56
C VAL A 24 -10.08 -7.24 -3.45
N PRO A 25 -10.92 -7.80 -2.55
CA PRO A 25 -11.10 -9.24 -2.45
C PRO A 25 -11.46 -9.88 -3.81
N LEU A 26 -10.69 -10.90 -4.23
CA LEU A 26 -10.95 -11.67 -5.45
C LEU A 26 -12.04 -12.73 -5.23
N ASP A 27 -13.22 -12.24 -4.86
CA ASP A 27 -14.47 -13.00 -4.85
C ASP A 27 -14.86 -13.46 -6.26
N ALA A 28 -15.98 -14.17 -6.38
CA ALA A 28 -16.42 -14.71 -7.67
C ALA A 28 -16.50 -13.64 -8.78
N ASN A 29 -17.02 -12.45 -8.49
CA ASN A 29 -17.22 -11.40 -9.48
C ASN A 29 -15.90 -10.70 -9.82
N ASN A 30 -15.15 -10.28 -8.82
CA ASN A 30 -13.88 -9.59 -9.02
C ASN A 30 -12.86 -10.51 -9.71
N ARG A 31 -12.88 -11.80 -9.39
CA ARG A 31 -12.03 -12.80 -10.06
C ARG A 31 -12.35 -12.92 -11.55
N ILE A 32 -13.63 -12.94 -11.94
CA ILE A 32 -14.02 -12.97 -13.35
C ILE A 32 -13.55 -11.70 -14.06
N LEU A 33 -13.78 -10.52 -13.47
CA LEU A 33 -13.38 -9.23 -14.05
C LEU A 33 -11.86 -9.13 -14.24
N VAL A 34 -11.09 -9.46 -13.21
CA VAL A 34 -9.62 -9.46 -13.25
C VAL A 34 -9.11 -10.48 -14.27
N HIS A 35 -9.67 -11.69 -14.29
CA HIS A 35 -9.29 -12.71 -15.27
C HIS A 35 -9.53 -12.24 -16.72
N GLN A 36 -10.69 -11.65 -17.01
CA GLN A 36 -10.99 -11.15 -18.35
C GLN A 36 -10.11 -9.96 -18.73
N GLY A 37 -9.79 -9.07 -17.79
CA GLY A 37 -8.83 -8.00 -18.01
C GLY A 37 -7.42 -8.51 -18.32
N LEU A 38 -6.93 -9.51 -17.57
CA LEU A 38 -5.65 -10.17 -17.86
C LEU A 38 -5.65 -10.82 -19.26
N MET A 39 -6.72 -11.53 -19.63
CA MET A 39 -6.86 -12.11 -20.98
C MET A 39 -6.81 -11.02 -22.07
N ARG A 40 -7.47 -9.88 -21.84
CA ARG A 40 -7.44 -8.74 -22.76
C ARG A 40 -6.02 -8.20 -22.94
N ILE A 41 -5.28 -8.01 -21.85
CA ILE A 41 -3.89 -7.54 -21.88
C ILE A 41 -3.00 -8.53 -22.63
N ARG A 42 -3.09 -9.82 -22.31
CA ARG A 42 -2.31 -10.91 -22.95
C ARG A 42 -2.60 -11.04 -24.44
N ALA A 43 -3.81 -10.73 -24.87
CA ALA A 43 -4.21 -10.69 -26.28
C ALA A 43 -3.75 -9.41 -27.01
N GLY A 44 -2.96 -8.53 -26.39
CA GLY A 44 -2.48 -7.29 -26.99
C GLY A 44 -3.54 -6.19 -27.13
N ARG A 45 -4.69 -6.35 -26.45
CA ARG A 45 -5.83 -5.42 -26.50
C ARG A 45 -5.87 -4.43 -25.33
N ALA A 46 -4.75 -4.29 -24.61
CA ALA A 46 -4.60 -3.29 -23.56
C ALA A 46 -4.53 -1.87 -24.13
N ARG A 47 -5.02 -0.89 -23.36
CA ARG A 47 -4.90 0.54 -23.69
C ARG A 47 -3.44 0.97 -23.86
N PRO A 48 -3.14 1.99 -24.70
CA PRO A 48 -1.77 2.44 -24.96
C PRO A 48 -0.98 2.77 -23.69
N GLY A 49 -1.58 3.49 -22.74
CA GLY A 49 -0.98 3.77 -21.43
C GLY A 49 -0.52 2.54 -20.68
N LEU A 50 -1.40 1.56 -20.53
CA LEU A 50 -1.08 0.33 -19.81
C LEU A 50 0.03 -0.47 -20.51
N ARG A 51 0.01 -0.51 -21.85
CA ARG A 51 1.07 -1.12 -22.66
C ARG A 51 2.42 -0.42 -22.48
N ALA A 52 2.41 0.91 -22.44
CA ALA A 52 3.61 1.70 -22.22
C ALA A 52 4.22 1.45 -20.84
N ILE A 53 3.39 1.40 -19.78
CA ILE A 53 3.85 1.07 -18.42
C ILE A 53 4.43 -0.36 -18.37
N LEU A 54 3.78 -1.33 -19.03
CA LEU A 54 4.31 -2.70 -19.14
C LEU A 54 5.68 -2.74 -19.80
N GLU A 55 5.85 -1.96 -20.88
CA GLU A 55 7.10 -1.90 -21.61
C GLU A 55 8.23 -1.30 -20.76
N VAL A 56 8.01 -0.14 -20.14
CA VAL A 56 9.00 0.50 -19.26
C VAL A 56 9.33 -0.40 -18.06
N ALA A 57 8.32 -1.12 -17.54
CA ALA A 57 8.51 -2.12 -16.50
C ALA A 57 9.21 -3.41 -16.96
N ARG A 58 9.54 -3.54 -18.25
CA ARG A 58 10.14 -4.72 -18.89
C ARG A 58 9.33 -5.99 -18.67
N ARG A 59 8.00 -5.89 -18.77
CA ARG A 59 7.07 -7.01 -18.60
C ARG A 59 6.47 -7.42 -19.94
N GLU A 60 6.51 -8.72 -20.22
CA GLU A 60 5.90 -9.29 -21.42
C GLU A 60 4.37 -9.37 -21.24
N PRO A 61 3.56 -8.67 -22.06
CA PRO A 61 2.11 -8.64 -21.88
C PRO A 61 1.46 -10.03 -21.92
N SER A 62 1.99 -10.94 -22.75
CA SER A 62 1.48 -12.32 -22.93
C SER A 62 1.57 -13.18 -21.65
N ARG A 63 2.43 -12.80 -20.70
CA ARG A 63 2.72 -13.55 -19.46
C ARG A 63 2.27 -12.84 -18.19
N ILE A 64 1.64 -11.67 -18.31
CA ILE A 64 1.29 -10.83 -17.16
C ILE A 64 0.35 -11.55 -16.19
N THR A 65 0.56 -11.39 -14.90
CA THR A 65 -0.25 -11.97 -13.81
C THR A 65 -0.93 -10.88 -12.97
N SER A 66 -1.87 -11.27 -12.10
CA SER A 66 -2.43 -10.39 -11.06
C SER A 66 -1.30 -9.78 -10.21
N THR A 67 -0.31 -10.59 -9.81
CA THR A 67 0.87 -10.12 -9.07
C THR A 67 1.61 -9.01 -9.80
N ASP A 68 1.80 -9.10 -11.11
CA ASP A 68 2.47 -8.02 -11.85
C ASP A 68 1.62 -6.73 -11.83
N LEU A 69 0.30 -6.83 -11.97
CA LEU A 69 -0.57 -5.65 -11.86
C LEU A 69 -0.44 -4.98 -10.49
N GLY A 70 -0.48 -5.76 -9.40
CA GLY A 70 -0.46 -5.23 -8.03
C GLY A 70 0.91 -4.74 -7.55
N PHE A 71 1.99 -5.42 -7.94
CA PHE A 71 3.35 -5.14 -7.41
C PHE A 71 4.27 -4.42 -8.39
N ILE A 72 3.87 -4.27 -9.65
CA ILE A 72 4.72 -3.67 -10.69
C ILE A 72 4.03 -2.48 -11.35
N LEU A 73 2.79 -2.62 -11.80
CA LEU A 73 2.08 -1.54 -12.50
C LEU A 73 1.44 -0.56 -11.51
N GLY A 74 0.66 -1.07 -10.56
CA GLY A 74 0.02 -0.27 -9.51
C GLY A 74 0.98 0.67 -8.78
N PRO A 75 2.18 0.21 -8.35
CA PRO A 75 3.13 1.07 -7.66
C PRO A 75 3.69 2.23 -8.51
N ARG A 76 3.73 2.10 -9.85
CA ARG A 76 4.16 3.20 -10.73
C ARG A 76 3.10 4.30 -10.80
N LEU A 77 1.85 3.90 -10.96
CA LEU A 77 0.73 4.84 -10.96
C LEU A 77 0.58 5.53 -9.60
N ASN A 78 0.71 4.76 -8.52
CA ASN A 78 0.59 5.29 -7.16
C ASN A 78 1.79 6.14 -6.73
N ALA A 79 2.94 6.05 -7.42
CA ALA A 79 4.10 6.90 -7.13
C ALA A 79 3.81 8.37 -7.46
N ALA A 80 3.08 8.63 -8.54
CA ALA A 80 2.69 9.97 -8.95
C ALA A 80 1.93 10.70 -7.84
N GLY A 81 0.80 10.15 -7.36
CA GLY A 81 0.05 10.78 -6.26
C GLY A 81 0.76 10.82 -4.89
N ARG A 82 1.93 10.18 -4.74
CA ARG A 82 2.71 10.22 -3.49
C ARG A 82 3.80 11.28 -3.52
N LEU A 83 4.42 11.51 -4.68
CA LEU A 83 5.55 12.42 -4.80
C LEU A 83 5.19 13.72 -5.52
N ASP A 84 4.18 13.69 -6.38
CA ASP A 84 3.84 14.77 -7.29
C ASP A 84 2.33 14.75 -7.60
N ASP A 85 1.94 15.10 -8.83
CA ASP A 85 0.56 15.11 -9.29
C ASP A 85 0.06 13.75 -9.80
N MET A 86 -1.08 13.29 -9.28
CA MET A 86 -1.76 12.07 -9.71
C MET A 86 -2.32 12.19 -11.15
N SER A 87 -2.50 13.40 -11.68
CA SER A 87 -3.00 13.66 -13.04
C SER A 87 -2.22 12.90 -14.09
N LEU A 88 -0.88 12.83 -13.99
CA LEU A 88 0.00 12.10 -14.90
C LEU A 88 -0.39 10.63 -15.06
N GLY A 89 -0.72 9.95 -13.95
CA GLY A 89 -1.14 8.55 -13.97
C GLY A 89 -2.48 8.36 -14.68
N ILE A 90 -3.41 9.29 -14.48
CA ILE A 90 -4.74 9.27 -15.11
C ILE A 90 -4.61 9.55 -16.61
N GLU A 91 -3.86 10.60 -16.98
CA GLU A 91 -3.60 10.97 -18.37
C GLU A 91 -2.92 9.83 -19.13
N CYS A 92 -1.94 9.15 -18.50
CA CYS A 92 -1.30 7.97 -19.07
C CYS A 92 -2.33 6.88 -19.43
N LEU A 93 -3.21 6.52 -18.49
CA LEU A 93 -4.21 5.46 -18.71
C LEU A 93 -5.29 5.83 -19.73
N LEU A 94 -5.60 7.13 -19.87
CA LEU A 94 -6.60 7.63 -20.82
C LEU A 94 -6.02 7.93 -22.20
N CYS A 95 -4.69 7.99 -22.35
CA CYS A 95 -4.03 8.35 -23.59
C CYS A 95 -4.26 7.31 -24.70
N ASP A 96 -4.64 7.80 -25.89
CA ASP A 96 -4.84 7.00 -27.10
C ASP A 96 -3.61 7.03 -28.04
N ASP A 97 -2.67 7.98 -27.84
CA ASP A 97 -1.42 8.06 -28.61
C ASP A 97 -0.32 7.22 -27.93
N PRO A 98 0.19 6.16 -28.57
CA PRO A 98 1.25 5.33 -28.00
C PRO A 98 2.55 6.06 -27.68
N THR A 99 2.88 7.12 -28.43
CA THR A 99 4.11 7.90 -28.23
C THR A 99 4.01 8.73 -26.96
N LEU A 100 2.93 9.50 -26.83
CA LEU A 100 2.66 10.31 -25.64
C LEU A 100 2.48 9.42 -24.39
N ALA A 101 1.77 8.29 -24.54
CA ALA A 101 1.63 7.30 -23.47
C ALA A 101 2.99 6.77 -22.98
N ARG A 102 3.95 6.57 -23.88
CA ARG A 102 5.32 6.16 -23.54
C ARG A 102 6.04 7.23 -22.73
N GLU A 103 5.96 8.49 -23.15
CA GLU A 103 6.61 9.60 -22.44
C GLU A 103 6.11 9.70 -21.00
N MET A 104 4.79 9.66 -20.80
CA MET A 104 4.19 9.64 -19.46
C MET A 104 4.59 8.39 -18.66
N ALA A 105 4.64 7.21 -19.31
CA ALA A 105 5.05 5.97 -18.63
C ALA A 105 6.51 6.00 -18.15
N VAL A 106 7.41 6.68 -18.87
CA VAL A 106 8.80 6.91 -18.43
C VAL A 106 8.81 7.79 -17.18
N GLN A 107 8.08 8.90 -17.18
CA GLN A 107 7.99 9.79 -16.01
C GLN A 107 7.40 9.06 -14.79
N LEU A 108 6.37 8.22 -14.98
CA LEU A 108 5.81 7.39 -13.91
C LEU A 108 6.82 6.36 -13.37
N ASP A 109 7.71 5.84 -14.21
CA ASP A 109 8.77 4.94 -13.75
C ASP A 109 9.83 5.69 -12.94
N GLU A 110 10.25 6.88 -13.39
CA GLU A 110 11.18 7.76 -12.68
C GLU A 110 10.64 8.10 -11.28
N LEU A 111 9.40 8.59 -11.19
CA LEU A 111 8.73 8.86 -9.90
C LEU A 111 8.68 7.63 -9.00
N ASN A 112 8.50 6.44 -9.57
CA ASN A 112 8.51 5.20 -8.81
C ASN A 112 9.91 4.81 -8.32
N GLN A 113 10.97 5.06 -9.09
CA GLN A 113 12.35 4.86 -8.63
C GLN A 113 12.70 5.84 -7.51
N ASP A 114 12.36 7.12 -7.67
CA ASP A 114 12.57 8.15 -6.67
C ASP A 114 11.85 7.79 -5.37
N ARG A 115 10.58 7.38 -5.48
CA ARG A 115 9.78 6.95 -4.33
C ARG A 115 10.45 5.79 -3.62
N LYS A 116 10.95 4.78 -4.34
CA LYS A 116 11.66 3.63 -3.76
C LYS A 116 12.96 4.05 -3.09
N SER A 117 13.69 4.99 -3.67
CA SER A 117 14.93 5.53 -3.10
C SER A 117 14.67 6.23 -1.76
N ILE A 118 13.67 7.13 -1.73
CA ILE A 118 13.21 7.81 -0.52
C ILE A 118 12.77 6.79 0.53
N GLU A 119 11.93 5.83 0.14
CA GLU A 119 11.44 4.76 1.02
C GLU A 119 12.58 3.94 1.63
N GLN A 120 13.61 3.60 0.85
CA GLN A 120 14.78 2.87 1.34
C GLN A 120 15.65 3.71 2.28
N GLY A 121 15.78 5.02 2.05
CA GLY A 121 16.41 5.95 3.00
C GLY A 121 15.69 5.95 4.34
N MET A 122 14.40 6.27 4.31
CA MET A 122 13.54 6.33 5.50
C MET A 122 13.50 4.99 6.25
N GLN A 123 13.47 3.86 5.53
CA GLN A 123 13.51 2.54 6.16
C GLN A 123 14.83 2.29 6.90
N ARG A 124 15.98 2.71 6.36
CA ARG A 124 17.27 2.55 7.04
C ARG A 124 17.33 3.38 8.31
N GLU A 125 16.85 4.61 8.28
CA GLU A 125 16.76 5.50 9.44
C GLU A 125 15.83 4.94 10.51
N ALA A 126 14.62 4.52 10.12
CA ALA A 126 13.66 3.90 11.03
C ALA A 126 14.24 2.64 11.72
N LEU A 127 14.93 1.79 10.97
CA LEU A 127 15.60 0.61 11.54
C LEU A 127 16.77 0.99 12.46
N ALA A 128 17.46 2.08 12.20
CA ALA A 128 18.51 2.59 13.08
C ALA A 128 17.92 3.10 14.42
N GLN A 129 16.80 3.83 14.38
CA GLN A 129 16.09 4.28 15.59
C GLN A 129 15.64 3.11 16.48
N LEU A 130 15.29 1.97 15.88
CA LEU A 130 14.82 0.78 16.60
C LEU A 130 15.92 -0.25 16.91
N LYS A 131 17.16 -0.04 16.45
CA LYS A 131 18.21 -1.06 16.46
C LYS A 131 18.60 -1.52 17.87
N ASP A 132 18.66 -0.58 18.79
CA ASP A 132 19.15 -0.82 20.15
C ASP A 132 18.02 -1.16 21.14
N LEU A 133 16.79 -1.31 20.65
CA LEU A 133 15.64 -1.73 21.46
C LEU A 133 15.44 -3.25 21.37
N PRO A 134 15.68 -4.02 22.45
CA PRO A 134 15.24 -5.40 22.55
C PRO A 134 13.74 -5.53 22.27
N LEU A 135 13.34 -6.62 21.63
CA LEU A 135 11.93 -6.88 21.30
C LEU A 135 11.06 -6.94 22.57
N GLU A 136 11.59 -7.45 23.69
CA GLU A 136 10.84 -7.52 24.96
C GLU A 136 10.60 -6.15 25.59
N SER A 137 11.51 -5.20 25.35
CA SER A 137 11.38 -3.80 25.82
C SER A 137 10.69 -2.88 24.82
N MET A 138 10.28 -3.41 23.66
CA MET A 138 9.71 -2.60 22.60
C MET A 138 8.28 -2.16 22.94
N PRO A 139 7.88 -0.90 22.63
CA PRO A 139 6.50 -0.47 22.71
C PRO A 139 5.55 -1.41 21.97
N PHE A 140 4.34 -1.60 22.48
CA PHE A 140 3.26 -2.27 21.76
C PHE A 140 2.81 -1.44 20.57
N GLY A 141 2.68 -0.12 20.76
CA GLY A 141 2.45 0.86 19.70
C GLY A 141 3.75 1.53 19.27
N LEU A 142 4.14 1.37 18.00
CA LEU A 142 5.33 2.02 17.47
C LEU A 142 4.96 3.41 16.92
N CYS A 143 5.57 4.45 17.46
CA CYS A 143 5.54 5.79 16.89
C CYS A 143 6.96 6.18 16.50
N LEU A 144 7.16 6.53 15.22
CA LEU A 144 8.45 7.01 14.74
C LEU A 144 8.28 8.34 14.03
N PHE A 145 9.27 9.20 14.18
CA PHE A 145 9.32 10.52 13.57
C PHE A 145 10.75 10.80 13.11
N ASP A 146 10.85 11.46 11.96
CA ASP A 146 12.05 12.15 11.52
C ASP A 146 11.63 13.39 10.73
N ALA A 147 12.34 14.50 10.91
CA ALA A 147 12.04 15.77 10.24
C ALA A 147 12.28 15.70 8.73
N GLU A 148 13.20 14.84 8.29
CA GLU A 148 13.56 14.68 6.87
C GLU A 148 12.68 13.67 6.13
N TRP A 149 11.74 13.02 6.82
CA TRP A 149 10.85 12.04 6.20
C TRP A 149 9.83 12.66 5.26
N HIS A 150 9.60 11.99 4.13
CA HIS A 150 8.66 12.48 3.12
C HIS A 150 7.22 12.07 3.43
N GLN A 151 6.30 13.04 3.52
CA GLN A 151 4.89 12.80 3.88
C GLN A 151 4.16 11.81 2.94
N GLY A 152 4.57 11.73 1.68
CA GLY A 152 3.96 10.81 0.71
C GLY A 152 4.32 9.33 0.91
N VAL A 153 5.38 9.08 1.69
CA VAL A 153 6.02 7.77 1.82
C VAL A 153 5.86 7.17 3.22
N ILE A 154 5.61 7.97 4.26
CA ILE A 154 5.41 7.51 5.65
C ILE A 154 4.36 6.38 5.77
N GLY A 155 3.33 6.38 4.92
CA GLY A 155 2.32 5.31 4.96
C GLY A 155 2.81 3.96 4.44
N ILE A 156 3.82 3.93 3.56
CA ILE A 156 4.47 2.70 3.12
C ILE A 156 5.46 2.24 4.20
N LEU A 157 6.22 3.19 4.76
CA LEU A 157 7.13 2.92 5.87
C LEU A 157 6.40 2.29 7.07
N ALA A 158 5.28 2.88 7.51
CA ALA A 158 4.47 2.35 8.60
C ALA A 158 3.98 0.92 8.31
N SER A 159 3.58 0.61 7.06
CA SER A 159 3.18 -0.75 6.68
C SER A 159 4.33 -1.75 6.81
N ARG A 160 5.53 -1.38 6.34
CA ARG A 160 6.72 -2.26 6.43
C ARG A 160 7.17 -2.50 7.86
N LEU A 161 7.16 -1.45 8.69
CA LEU A 161 7.50 -1.57 10.10
C LEU A 161 6.48 -2.44 10.83
N LYS A 162 5.17 -2.25 10.57
CA LYS A 162 4.11 -3.13 11.06
C LYS A 162 4.32 -4.59 10.65
N GLU A 163 4.72 -4.85 9.41
CA GLU A 163 4.98 -6.21 8.93
C GLU A 163 6.22 -6.84 9.56
N ARG A 164 7.25 -6.05 9.84
CA ARG A 164 8.51 -6.53 10.43
C ARG A 164 8.42 -6.76 11.93
N TYR A 165 7.72 -5.88 12.64
CA TYR A 165 7.66 -5.86 14.11
C TYR A 165 6.31 -6.36 14.66
N HIS A 166 5.35 -6.65 13.78
CA HIS A 166 4.01 -7.15 14.11
C HIS A 166 3.27 -6.30 15.15
N ARG A 167 3.45 -4.97 15.05
CA ARG A 167 2.92 -3.99 16.01
C ARG A 167 2.16 -2.88 15.27
N PRO A 168 1.06 -2.35 15.83
CA PRO A 168 0.46 -1.10 15.36
C PRO A 168 1.56 -0.04 15.24
N THR A 169 1.67 0.57 14.07
CA THR A 169 2.77 1.49 13.78
C THR A 169 2.24 2.79 13.18
N ILE A 170 2.75 3.91 13.66
CA ILE A 170 2.52 5.25 13.14
C ILE A 170 3.87 5.87 12.78
N ALA A 171 4.03 6.23 11.50
CA ALA A 171 5.18 7.00 11.03
C ALA A 171 4.75 8.45 10.80
N PHE A 172 5.53 9.39 11.32
CA PHE A 172 5.29 10.83 11.25
C PHE A 172 6.34 11.51 10.37
N ALA A 173 5.90 12.48 9.58
CA ALA A 173 6.75 13.41 8.86
C ALA A 173 6.35 14.85 9.22
N SER A 174 7.29 15.78 9.06
CA SER A 174 6.97 17.21 9.16
C SER A 174 5.99 17.62 8.05
N ALA A 175 4.97 18.39 8.41
CA ALA A 175 4.06 19.06 7.50
C ALA A 175 4.36 20.56 7.39
N GLY A 176 5.45 21.03 7.99
CA GLY A 176 5.78 22.44 8.14
C GLY A 176 5.11 23.08 9.36
N GLU A 177 5.57 24.28 9.73
CA GLU A 177 4.97 25.13 10.78
C GLU A 177 4.80 24.45 12.15
N GLY A 178 5.70 23.52 12.51
CA GLY A 178 5.64 22.77 13.77
C GLY A 178 4.49 21.76 13.83
N VAL A 179 3.93 21.35 12.68
CA VAL A 179 2.88 20.33 12.60
C VAL A 179 3.47 19.05 12.03
N LEU A 180 3.16 17.92 12.66
CA LEU A 180 3.45 16.59 12.14
C LEU A 180 2.21 15.98 11.49
N LYS A 181 2.45 15.22 10.42
CA LYS A 181 1.45 14.37 9.77
C LYS A 181 1.86 12.91 9.93
N GLY A 182 0.98 12.14 10.55
CA GLY A 182 1.18 10.72 10.79
C GLY A 182 0.37 9.84 9.86
N SER A 183 0.94 8.70 9.48
CA SER A 183 0.21 7.60 8.83
C SER A 183 0.31 6.36 9.70
N ALA A 184 -0.85 5.89 10.14
CA ALA A 184 -1.02 4.77 11.03
C ALA A 184 -1.39 3.47 10.28
N ARG A 185 -0.85 2.33 10.72
CA ARG A 185 -1.15 0.98 10.23
C ARG A 185 -1.38 0.04 11.38
N SER A 186 -2.46 -0.73 11.30
CA SER A 186 -2.88 -1.64 12.36
C SER A 186 -2.43 -3.09 12.12
N VAL A 187 -2.64 -3.90 13.16
CA VAL A 187 -2.54 -5.37 13.14
C VAL A 187 -3.93 -5.98 13.34
N PRO A 188 -4.14 -7.26 12.98
CA PRO A 188 -5.40 -7.95 13.26
C PRO A 188 -5.78 -7.86 14.74
N GLY A 189 -7.06 -7.64 15.04
CA GLY A 189 -7.56 -7.51 16.42
C GLY A 189 -7.46 -6.10 17.01
N PHE A 190 -6.81 -5.14 16.33
CA PHE A 190 -6.69 -3.77 16.80
C PHE A 190 -7.35 -2.76 15.84
N HIS A 191 -8.27 -1.93 16.33
CA HIS A 191 -8.91 -0.89 15.52
C HIS A 191 -8.22 0.47 15.70
N ILE A 192 -7.27 0.78 14.84
CA ILE A 192 -6.34 1.92 15.07
C ILE A 192 -7.05 3.27 15.12
N ARG A 193 -8.12 3.48 14.34
CA ARG A 193 -8.90 4.72 14.37
C ARG A 193 -9.66 4.91 15.69
N ASP A 194 -10.06 3.83 16.34
CA ASP A 194 -10.80 3.92 17.61
C ASP A 194 -9.82 4.12 18.77
N ALA A 195 -8.62 3.54 18.69
CA ALA A 195 -7.53 3.86 19.60
C ALA A 195 -7.12 5.34 19.53
N LEU A 196 -7.04 5.91 18.32
CA LEU A 196 -6.80 7.35 18.16
C LEU A 196 -7.92 8.20 18.76
N ASP A 197 -9.18 7.78 18.62
CA ASP A 197 -10.34 8.45 19.23
C ASP A 197 -10.27 8.40 20.76
N ALA A 198 -9.91 7.26 21.34
CA ALA A 198 -9.72 7.11 22.79
C ALA A 198 -8.57 7.98 23.33
N VAL A 199 -7.45 8.06 22.59
CA VAL A 199 -6.34 8.96 22.92
C VAL A 199 -6.78 10.42 22.83
N ALA A 200 -7.51 10.82 21.78
CA ALA A 200 -8.02 12.17 21.62
C ALA A 200 -9.02 12.54 22.74
N ALA A 201 -9.89 11.62 23.14
CA ALA A 201 -10.84 11.84 24.22
C ALA A 201 -10.15 12.02 25.58
N SER A 202 -9.08 11.26 25.84
CA SER A 202 -8.32 11.32 27.10
C SER A 202 -7.33 12.48 27.13
N HIS A 203 -6.82 12.90 25.96
CA HIS A 203 -5.83 13.96 25.80
C HIS A 203 -6.21 14.90 24.64
N PRO A 204 -7.21 15.79 24.82
CA PRO A 204 -7.80 16.57 23.72
C PRO A 204 -6.85 17.53 22.99
N HIS A 205 -5.69 17.83 23.58
CA HIS A 205 -4.69 18.75 23.01
C HIS A 205 -3.62 18.04 22.18
N LEU A 206 -3.49 16.71 22.26
CA LEU A 206 -2.41 16.00 21.58
C LEU A 206 -2.65 15.84 20.09
N ILE A 207 -3.90 15.70 19.64
CA ILE A 207 -4.23 15.44 18.23
C ILE A 207 -5.07 16.59 17.68
N SER A 208 -4.58 17.25 16.64
CA SER A 208 -5.31 18.33 15.97
C SER A 208 -6.42 17.80 15.06
N LYS A 209 -6.15 16.69 14.36
CA LYS A 209 -7.09 16.04 13.45
C LYS A 209 -6.73 14.58 13.28
N PHE A 210 -7.73 13.71 13.14
CA PHE A 210 -7.51 12.33 12.73
C PHE A 210 -8.71 11.80 11.93
N GLY A 211 -8.51 10.68 11.24
CA GLY A 211 -9.54 9.95 10.52
C GLY A 211 -9.01 8.69 9.88
N GLY A 212 -9.91 7.85 9.36
CA GLY A 212 -9.56 6.61 8.68
C GLY A 212 -10.45 5.45 9.11
N HIS A 213 -9.88 4.25 9.07
CA HIS A 213 -10.56 2.97 9.25
C HIS A 213 -9.80 2.08 10.25
N ALA A 214 -10.31 0.86 10.45
CA ALA A 214 -9.74 -0.13 11.36
C ALA A 214 -8.24 -0.39 11.15
N MET A 215 -7.81 -0.55 9.90
CA MET A 215 -6.46 -0.99 9.56
C MET A 215 -5.50 0.13 9.17
N ALA A 216 -6.02 1.34 8.91
CA ALA A 216 -5.24 2.47 8.48
C ALA A 216 -5.92 3.78 8.89
N ALA A 217 -5.14 4.70 9.44
CA ALA A 217 -5.62 6.04 9.79
C ALA A 217 -4.55 7.09 9.45
N GLY A 218 -5.00 8.33 9.31
CA GLY A 218 -4.14 9.51 9.22
C GLY A 218 -4.44 10.45 10.37
N LEU A 219 -3.41 11.14 10.85
CA LEU A 219 -3.55 12.14 11.91
C LEU A 219 -2.57 13.29 11.75
N SER A 220 -2.86 14.40 12.42
CA SER A 220 -1.97 15.54 12.55
C SER A 220 -1.90 15.98 14.00
N LEU A 221 -0.71 16.37 14.44
CA LEU A 221 -0.45 16.85 15.80
C LEU A 221 0.64 17.92 15.80
N PRO A 222 0.67 18.83 16.80
CA PRO A 222 1.81 19.73 17.01
C PRO A 222 3.07 18.93 17.35
N GLU A 223 4.21 19.27 16.78
CA GLU A 223 5.48 18.55 16.94
C GLU A 223 5.90 18.43 18.40
N GLU A 224 5.66 19.47 19.21
CA GLU A 224 5.91 19.47 20.65
C GLU A 224 5.11 18.39 21.41
N ASN A 225 3.99 17.94 20.87
CA ASN A 225 3.12 16.93 21.47
C ASN A 225 3.52 15.51 21.10
N PHE A 226 4.47 15.31 20.17
CA PHE A 226 4.85 13.98 19.69
C PHE A 226 5.26 13.02 20.81
N PRO A 227 6.13 13.38 21.78
CA PRO A 227 6.55 12.46 22.84
C PRO A 227 5.37 12.01 23.72
N ALA A 228 4.51 12.96 24.12
CA ALA A 228 3.33 12.66 24.94
C ALA A 228 2.30 11.81 24.17
N PHE A 229 2.13 12.07 22.88
CA PHE A 229 1.29 11.24 22.02
C PHE A 229 1.82 9.81 21.89
N ALA A 230 3.13 9.63 21.69
CA ALA A 230 3.74 8.31 21.55
C ALA A 230 3.51 7.44 22.81
N GLU A 231 3.64 8.04 24.00
CA GLU A 231 3.35 7.36 25.27
C GLU A 231 1.86 7.02 25.41
N ALA A 232 0.97 7.99 25.17
CA ALA A 232 -0.47 7.78 25.26
C ALA A 232 -0.97 6.71 24.26
N PHE A 233 -0.42 6.69 23.05
CA PHE A 233 -0.72 5.67 22.05
C PHE A 233 -0.22 4.28 22.49
N ASP A 234 1.01 4.16 22.97
CA ASP A 234 1.53 2.87 23.46
C ASP A 234 0.67 2.31 24.61
N LEU A 235 0.29 3.16 25.57
CA LEU A 235 -0.59 2.78 26.67
C LEU A 235 -1.96 2.28 26.18
N GLU A 236 -2.57 2.98 25.21
CA GLU A 236 -3.85 2.56 24.66
C GLU A 236 -3.75 1.24 23.87
N VAL A 237 -2.64 1.02 23.15
CA VAL A 237 -2.38 -0.27 22.48
C VAL A 237 -2.22 -1.38 23.52
N ARG A 238 -1.43 -1.17 24.58
CA ARG A 238 -1.24 -2.15 25.68
C ARG A 238 -2.53 -2.48 26.43
N ARG A 239 -3.50 -1.57 26.46
CA ARG A 239 -4.80 -1.80 27.08
C ARG A 239 -5.66 -2.79 26.28
N GLN A 240 -5.44 -2.88 24.97
CA GLN A 240 -6.28 -3.67 24.06
C GLN A 240 -5.60 -4.94 23.52
N LEU A 241 -4.28 -4.96 23.44
CA LEU A 241 -3.49 -6.09 22.91
C LEU A 241 -2.64 -6.73 24.01
N ASP A 242 -2.35 -8.01 23.84
CA ASP A 242 -1.35 -8.73 24.62
C ASP A 242 -0.08 -9.04 23.79
N GLU A 243 0.92 -9.65 24.42
CA GLU A 243 2.17 -10.00 23.73
C GLU A 243 1.99 -11.04 22.61
N GLN A 244 1.01 -11.94 22.72
CA GLN A 244 0.77 -13.00 21.73
C GLN A 244 0.22 -12.43 20.42
N ASP A 245 -0.54 -11.34 20.51
CA ASP A 245 -1.06 -10.63 19.34
C ASP A 245 0.04 -9.94 18.51
N LEU A 246 1.23 -9.76 19.09
CA LEU A 246 2.38 -9.07 18.47
C LEU A 246 3.42 -10.04 17.90
N THR A 247 3.08 -11.33 17.76
CA THR A 247 4.02 -12.38 17.30
C THR A 247 3.92 -12.70 15.81
N GLY A 248 2.95 -12.11 15.10
CA GLY A 248 2.76 -12.38 13.67
C GLY A 248 2.28 -13.80 13.39
N ARG A 249 1.01 -14.07 13.70
CA ARG A 249 0.40 -15.41 13.48
C ARG A 249 0.46 -15.80 12.00
N LEU A 250 1.05 -16.96 11.71
CA LEU A 250 1.07 -17.55 10.38
C LEU A 250 -0.08 -18.54 10.25
N LEU A 251 -1.04 -18.23 9.39
CA LEU A 251 -2.07 -19.16 8.98
C LEU A 251 -1.53 -20.03 7.84
N SER A 252 -1.74 -21.33 7.94
CA SER A 252 -1.35 -22.31 6.92
C SER A 252 -2.56 -23.19 6.61
N ASP A 253 -2.78 -23.47 5.32
CA ASP A 253 -3.79 -24.43 4.87
C ASP A 253 -3.40 -25.89 5.21
N GLY A 254 -2.22 -26.10 5.80
CA GLY A 254 -1.66 -27.39 6.15
C GLY A 254 -0.49 -27.80 5.27
N SER A 255 0.00 -29.02 5.48
CA SER A 255 1.05 -29.63 4.66
C SER A 255 0.46 -30.23 3.38
N LEU A 256 1.18 -30.07 2.27
CA LEU A 256 0.89 -30.79 1.03
C LEU A 256 1.30 -32.27 1.15
N ALA A 257 0.48 -33.15 0.59
CA ALA A 257 0.80 -34.56 0.40
C ALA A 257 1.83 -34.74 -0.73
N VAL A 258 2.58 -35.84 -0.73
CA VAL A 258 3.66 -36.09 -1.70
C VAL A 258 3.13 -36.09 -3.14
N GLU A 259 1.89 -36.56 -3.33
CA GLU A 259 1.21 -36.66 -4.61
C GLU A 259 0.82 -35.29 -5.18
N GLU A 260 0.77 -34.26 -4.34
CA GLU A 260 0.43 -32.87 -4.71
C GLU A 260 1.64 -32.08 -5.24
N PHE A 261 2.86 -32.61 -5.12
CA PHE A 261 4.09 -31.97 -5.63
C PHE A 261 4.25 -32.14 -7.15
N HIS A 262 3.29 -31.62 -7.92
CA HIS A 262 3.32 -31.66 -9.38
C HIS A 262 3.04 -30.29 -10.02
N LEU A 263 3.52 -30.15 -11.25
CA LEU A 263 3.49 -28.89 -11.99
C LEU A 263 2.07 -28.38 -12.27
N GLU A 264 1.09 -29.28 -12.41
CA GLU A 264 -0.29 -28.89 -12.66
C GLU A 264 -0.91 -28.19 -11.45
N LEU A 265 -0.66 -28.68 -10.23
CA LEU A 265 -1.12 -28.01 -9.01
C LEU A 265 -0.45 -26.65 -8.85
N ALA A 266 0.88 -26.58 -9.06
CA ALA A 266 1.61 -25.30 -9.00
C ALA A 266 1.04 -24.26 -10.00
N ARG A 267 0.66 -24.70 -11.20
CA ARG A 267 0.00 -23.84 -12.21
C ARG A 267 -1.42 -23.47 -11.79
N ALA A 268 -2.17 -24.40 -11.21
CA ALA A 268 -3.53 -24.15 -10.72
C ALA A 268 -3.51 -23.10 -9.61
N LEU A 269 -2.63 -23.25 -8.61
CA LEU A 269 -2.45 -22.28 -7.51
C LEU A 269 -2.07 -20.89 -8.04
N ARG A 270 -1.11 -20.81 -8.97
CA ARG A 270 -0.73 -19.54 -9.60
C ARG A 270 -1.90 -18.86 -10.34
N ASN A 271 -2.83 -19.64 -10.86
CA ASN A 271 -3.97 -19.12 -11.62
C ASN A 271 -5.25 -18.96 -10.78
N ALA A 272 -5.24 -19.41 -9.52
CA ALA A 272 -6.41 -19.43 -8.64
C ALA A 272 -6.78 -18.03 -8.10
N GLY A 273 -5.86 -17.07 -8.18
CA GLY A 273 -6.06 -15.66 -7.79
C GLY A 273 -4.76 -15.03 -7.35
#